data_AF-A0AA36N7K6-F1
#
_entry.id   AF-A0AA36N7K6-F1
#
_cell.length_a   1.000
_cell.length_b   1.000
_cell.length_c   1.000
_cell.angle_alpha   90.00
_cell.angle_beta   90.00
_cell.angle_gamma   90.00
#
_symmetry.space_group_name_H-M   'P 1'
#
loop_
_entity.id
_entity.type
_entity.pdbx_description
1 polymer ?
#
loop_
_entity_poly.entity_id
_entity_poly.type
_entity_poly.pdbx_seq_one_letter_code
_entity_poly.pdbx_strand_id
1 'polypeptide(L)'
;MLLPVVLLAFMCLCGNAQSSNATCAAGDCDEPALVQMSRTSSHEELQGRRRRRRRRRSRRRRRSDDSSDSRRRRSSYTGTIPYVLQAYCGDSWLTDCSDVPDGWQQHVGAFDPDITTEPPEADGTASDNYMTFGGSGVEGTLPSASTIEGWFDDSNTANLDFDMEGSLAGAFSTVATLTEEIQTSYPDAKAQVTCLVSTYDSAAEYKDTFDYFGIMIHGDSMTSGSYSIPEDDPTSGGTWPYIKDWIDSDIDNSKIVLSLTTTGLEGYMVDWFKQLIAEYGLAGMSFWYWDQLDDSISITCIEDQGTQCDTSDSFKCSATCNGGSADGYCCDTGDMTSVGNCSTLGQEGCCGGTDSTTYCQLVS
;
A
#
# COMPACT_ATOMS: atom_id res chain seq x y z
N MET A 1 -32.06 38.68 -54.39
CA MET A 1 -31.09 37.83 -53.66
C MET A 1 -31.82 37.25 -52.46
N LEU A 2 -31.96 35.93 -52.44
CA LEU A 2 -32.90 35.17 -51.62
C LEU A 2 -32.13 34.17 -50.76
N LEU A 3 -32.48 34.14 -49.45
CA LEU A 3 -32.41 33.02 -48.47
C LEU A 3 -31.01 32.46 -48.08
N PRO A 4 -30.87 31.69 -46.98
CA PRO A 4 -31.40 31.92 -45.62
C PRO A 4 -30.46 31.49 -44.46
N VAL A 5 -30.89 31.85 -43.25
CA VAL A 5 -30.54 31.25 -41.94
C VAL A 5 -31.13 29.83 -41.84
N VAL A 6 -30.37 28.86 -41.33
CA VAL A 6 -30.89 27.60 -40.77
C VAL A 6 -30.18 27.29 -39.45
N LEU A 7 -31.02 27.21 -38.40
CA LEU A 7 -30.79 26.68 -37.07
C LEU A 7 -31.19 25.20 -37.09
N LEU A 8 -30.49 24.30 -36.37
CA LEU A 8 -31.05 23.19 -35.56
C LEU A 8 -29.99 22.14 -35.18
N ALA A 9 -29.77 21.97 -33.88
CA ALA A 9 -29.42 20.68 -33.28
C ALA A 9 -30.16 20.54 -31.95
N PHE A 10 -30.92 19.45 -31.86
CA PHE A 10 -31.85 19.09 -30.79
C PHE A 10 -31.12 18.53 -29.56
N MET A 11 -31.48 19.02 -28.37
CA MET A 11 -31.29 18.33 -27.10
C MET A 11 -32.47 17.37 -26.87
N CYS A 12 -32.16 16.13 -26.51
CA CYS A 12 -33.12 15.12 -26.09
C CYS A 12 -33.05 15.00 -24.57
N LEU A 13 -34.02 15.59 -23.86
CA LEU A 13 -34.29 15.37 -22.44
C LEU A 13 -35.43 14.35 -22.35
N CYS A 14 -35.16 13.16 -21.83
CA CYS A 14 -36.19 12.23 -21.40
C CYS A 14 -36.14 12.13 -19.87
N GLY A 15 -37.02 12.88 -19.21
CA GLY A 15 -37.59 12.48 -17.93
C GLY A 15 -38.95 11.82 -18.20
N ASN A 16 -39.23 10.67 -17.58
CA ASN A 16 -40.19 10.59 -16.48
C ASN A 16 -40.68 9.17 -16.20
N ALA A 17 -41.07 9.02 -14.95
CA ALA A 17 -41.71 7.87 -14.33
C ALA A 17 -43.05 7.45 -14.99
N GLN A 18 -43.33 6.16 -14.81
CA GLN A 18 -44.63 5.52 -14.56
C GLN A 18 -45.78 5.62 -15.60
N SER A 19 -46.13 4.43 -16.07
CA SER A 19 -47.47 3.81 -16.10
C SER A 19 -48.28 3.77 -17.40
N SER A 20 -48.72 2.54 -17.66
CA SER A 20 -49.91 2.09 -18.41
C SER A 20 -49.96 2.18 -19.94
N ASN A 21 -49.84 0.98 -20.53
CA ASN A 21 -50.68 0.39 -21.59
C ASN A 21 -51.46 1.33 -22.52
N ALA A 22 -51.00 1.43 -23.76
CA ALA A 22 -51.88 1.45 -24.92
C ALA A 22 -51.14 0.93 -26.17
N THR A 23 -51.66 -0.17 -26.70
CA THR A 23 -51.37 -0.78 -27.99
C THR A 23 -51.55 0.20 -29.15
N CYS A 24 -50.55 0.36 -30.00
CA CYS A 24 -50.70 0.94 -31.34
C CYS A 24 -50.20 -0.04 -32.41
N ALA A 25 -50.96 -0.05 -33.49
CA ALA A 25 -51.04 -1.07 -34.52
C ALA A 25 -49.88 -1.04 -35.52
N ALA A 26 -49.68 -2.20 -36.14
CA ALA A 26 -48.81 -2.43 -37.27
C ALA A 26 -49.21 -1.59 -38.50
N GLY A 27 -48.21 -1.03 -39.17
CA GLY A 27 -48.34 -0.35 -40.45
C GLY A 27 -46.97 -0.07 -41.05
N ASP A 28 -46.62 -0.88 -42.03
CA ASP A 28 -45.68 -0.69 -43.16
C ASP A 28 -44.72 0.51 -43.12
N CYS A 29 -43.42 0.21 -43.01
CA CYS A 29 -42.34 1.07 -43.46
C CYS A 29 -41.43 0.27 -44.39
N ASP A 30 -41.36 0.74 -45.64
CA ASP A 30 -40.54 0.23 -46.73
C ASP A 30 -39.03 0.16 -46.40
N GLU A 31 -38.38 -0.89 -46.89
CA GLU A 31 -36.92 -1.05 -46.92
C GLU A 31 -36.23 -0.01 -47.82
N PRO A 32 -35.05 0.49 -47.43
CA PRO A 32 -34.08 0.98 -48.40
C PRO A 32 -32.83 0.06 -48.48
N ALA A 33 -32.64 -0.44 -49.70
CA ALA A 33 -31.41 -0.76 -50.41
C ALA A 33 -30.08 -1.00 -49.63
N LEU A 34 -29.61 -2.24 -49.71
CA LEU A 34 -28.24 -2.69 -49.45
C LEU A 34 -27.17 -1.84 -50.16
N VAL A 35 -26.29 -1.21 -49.40
CA VAL A 35 -24.98 -0.71 -49.85
C VAL A 35 -23.93 -1.78 -49.56
N GLN A 36 -23.33 -2.34 -50.62
CA GLN A 36 -22.17 -3.23 -50.53
C GLN A 36 -20.94 -2.44 -50.05
N MET A 37 -20.44 -2.76 -48.85
CA MET A 37 -19.10 -2.35 -48.42
C MET A 37 -18.06 -3.43 -48.76
N SER A 38 -17.08 -3.00 -49.55
CA SER A 38 -15.86 -3.70 -49.93
C SER A 38 -14.98 -4.01 -48.72
N ARG A 39 -14.63 -5.29 -48.52
CA ARG A 39 -13.61 -5.77 -47.58
C ARG A 39 -12.24 -5.70 -48.23
N THR A 40 -11.32 -4.93 -47.64
CA THR A 40 -9.87 -5.15 -47.82
C THR A 40 -9.14 -5.01 -46.49
N SER A 41 -8.04 -5.76 -46.38
CA SER A 41 -6.99 -5.70 -45.35
C SER A 41 -7.17 -6.51 -44.07
N SER A 42 -7.00 -7.84 -44.20
CA SER A 42 -6.64 -8.74 -43.11
C SER A 42 -5.21 -9.26 -43.38
N HIS A 43 -4.18 -8.52 -42.99
CA HIS A 43 -2.80 -9.04 -43.05
C HIS A 43 -1.85 -8.51 -41.97
N GLU A 44 -2.13 -7.36 -41.35
CA GLU A 44 -1.28 -6.81 -40.28
C GLU A 44 -1.63 -7.35 -38.87
N GLU A 45 -2.89 -7.67 -38.60
CA GLU A 45 -3.33 -8.14 -37.28
C GLU A 45 -2.78 -9.55 -36.93
N LEU A 46 -2.49 -10.36 -37.95
CA LEU A 46 -1.94 -11.72 -37.80
C LEU A 46 -0.43 -11.73 -37.49
N GLN A 47 0.30 -10.67 -37.87
CA GLN A 47 1.74 -10.57 -37.57
C GLN A 47 2.00 -10.06 -36.15
N GLY A 48 1.15 -9.16 -35.62
CA GLY A 48 1.21 -8.70 -34.23
C GLY A 48 0.97 -9.81 -33.20
N ARG A 49 -0.03 -10.67 -33.45
CA ARG A 49 -0.37 -11.79 -32.54
C ARG A 49 0.70 -12.89 -32.48
N ARG A 50 1.47 -13.10 -33.55
CA ARG A 50 2.57 -14.09 -33.60
C ARG A 50 3.81 -13.65 -32.82
N ARG A 51 4.11 -12.34 -32.74
CA ARG A 51 5.21 -11.81 -31.92
C ARG A 51 4.92 -11.93 -30.41
N ARG A 52 3.68 -11.67 -29.98
CA ARG A 52 3.26 -11.80 -28.56
C ARG A 52 3.33 -13.25 -28.04
N ARG A 53 3.02 -14.26 -28.86
CA ARG A 53 3.10 -15.68 -28.46
C ARG A 53 4.53 -16.22 -28.31
N ARG A 54 5.52 -15.67 -29.02
CA ARG A 54 6.93 -16.11 -28.88
C ARG A 54 7.57 -15.59 -27.58
N ARG A 55 7.26 -14.37 -27.13
CA ARG A 55 7.77 -13.81 -25.85
C ARG A 55 7.23 -14.54 -24.61
N ARG A 56 5.97 -14.99 -24.60
CA ARG A 56 5.42 -15.76 -23.48
C ARG A 56 6.04 -17.16 -23.32
N ARG A 57 6.53 -17.79 -24.40
CA ARG A 57 7.16 -19.11 -24.34
C ARG A 57 8.62 -19.10 -23.88
N SER A 58 9.37 -18.00 -24.08
CA SER A 58 10.75 -17.91 -23.59
C SER A 58 10.81 -17.65 -22.08
N ARG A 59 9.86 -16.88 -21.50
CA ARG A 59 9.80 -16.66 -20.04
C ARG A 59 9.45 -17.92 -19.25
N ARG A 60 8.60 -18.81 -19.79
CA ARG A 60 8.19 -20.04 -19.08
C ARG A 60 9.30 -21.09 -18.93
N ARG A 61 10.39 -21.00 -19.73
CA ARG A 61 11.55 -21.90 -19.62
C ARG A 61 12.60 -21.48 -18.60
N ARG A 62 12.50 -20.27 -18.01
CA ARG A 62 13.37 -19.84 -16.91
C ARG A 62 12.77 -20.08 -15.52
N ARG A 63 11.50 -20.50 -15.42
CA ARG A 63 10.77 -20.67 -14.15
C ARG A 63 10.88 -22.07 -13.51
N SER A 64 11.59 -23.02 -14.12
CA SER A 64 11.69 -24.39 -13.57
C SER A 64 12.86 -24.62 -12.63
N ASP A 65 13.82 -23.70 -12.55
CA ASP A 65 15.11 -23.96 -11.91
C ASP A 65 15.34 -23.16 -10.61
N ASP A 66 14.44 -22.24 -10.22
CA ASP A 66 14.58 -21.37 -9.03
C ASP A 66 13.81 -21.85 -7.78
N SER A 67 13.14 -23.00 -7.83
CA SER A 67 12.26 -23.46 -6.74
C SER A 67 12.99 -24.06 -5.52
N SER A 68 14.32 -24.15 -5.52
CA SER A 68 15.06 -24.94 -4.52
C SER A 68 16.18 -24.22 -3.77
N ASP A 69 16.41 -22.92 -4.01
CA ASP A 69 17.57 -22.20 -3.42
C ASP A 69 17.20 -21.01 -2.50
N SER A 70 15.93 -20.90 -2.08
CA SER A 70 15.48 -19.85 -1.14
C SER A 70 15.68 -20.20 0.35
N ARG A 71 16.24 -21.38 0.68
CA ARG A 71 16.47 -21.81 2.07
C ARG A 71 17.95 -21.85 2.46
N ARG A 72 18.72 -20.75 2.42
CA ARG A 72 19.95 -20.63 3.26
C ARG A 72 20.75 -19.32 3.23
N ARG A 73 20.12 -18.14 3.21
CA ARG A 73 20.84 -16.89 3.55
C ARG A 73 20.04 -16.01 4.51
N ARG A 74 19.81 -16.50 5.74
CA ARG A 74 19.64 -15.60 6.90
C ARG A 74 21.01 -14.98 7.20
N SER A 75 21.31 -13.88 6.53
CA SER A 75 22.40 -12.99 6.88
C SER A 75 22.07 -12.38 8.24
N SER A 76 22.90 -12.59 9.26
CA SER A 76 22.79 -11.91 10.55
C SER A 76 23.24 -10.45 10.39
N TYR A 77 22.40 -9.66 9.72
CA TYR A 77 22.56 -8.21 9.65
C TYR A 77 22.02 -7.63 10.96
N THR A 78 22.90 -7.01 11.75
CA THR A 78 22.59 -6.39 13.06
C THR A 78 22.52 -4.86 12.97
N GLY A 79 22.52 -4.32 11.74
CA GLY A 79 22.17 -2.92 11.52
C GLY A 79 20.67 -2.80 11.32
N THR A 80 20.02 -1.87 12.00
CA THR A 80 18.70 -1.36 11.60
C THR A 80 18.86 -0.89 10.16
N ILE A 81 18.27 -1.59 9.20
CA ILE A 81 18.11 -1.01 7.86
C ILE A 81 17.06 0.08 8.06
N PRO A 82 17.39 1.38 7.95
CA PRO A 82 16.35 2.38 8.01
C PRO A 82 15.50 2.19 6.76
N TYR A 83 14.29 1.70 6.94
CA TYR A 83 13.24 1.78 5.93
C TYR A 83 12.37 2.99 6.21
N VAL A 84 11.70 3.45 5.17
CA VAL A 84 10.80 4.59 5.26
C VAL A 84 9.56 4.19 6.05
N LEU A 85 9.17 5.06 6.99
CA LEU A 85 7.92 4.95 7.73
C LEU A 85 7.11 6.21 7.45
N GLN A 86 5.87 6.00 7.02
CA GLN A 86 4.94 7.07 6.67
C GLN A 86 3.59 6.87 7.35
N ALA A 87 2.89 7.96 7.68
CA ALA A 87 1.53 7.91 8.18
C ALA A 87 0.68 9.05 7.61
N TYR A 88 -0.60 8.76 7.36
CA TYR A 88 -1.58 9.72 6.85
C TYR A 88 -2.32 10.42 7.99
N CYS A 89 -2.48 11.74 7.89
CA CYS A 89 -3.15 12.59 8.89
C CYS A 89 -3.97 13.75 8.25
N GLY A 90 -4.88 14.37 9.02
CA GLY A 90 -5.69 15.54 8.61
C GLY A 90 -7.22 15.34 8.64
N ASP A 91 -7.98 16.44 8.65
CA ASP A 91 -9.37 16.61 9.18
C ASP A 91 -10.47 15.63 8.73
N SER A 92 -10.28 14.82 7.69
CA SER A 92 -11.22 13.73 7.33
C SER A 92 -10.79 12.34 7.80
N TRP A 93 -9.62 12.21 8.46
CA TRP A 93 -8.99 10.93 8.77
C TRP A 93 -8.21 10.94 10.10
N LEU A 94 -7.61 12.07 10.52
CA LEU A 94 -7.08 12.38 11.87
C LEU A 94 -7.35 13.85 12.22
N THR A 95 -7.60 14.18 13.49
CA THR A 95 -7.85 15.60 13.86
C THR A 95 -6.59 16.47 13.89
N ASP A 96 -5.41 15.86 14.07
CA ASP A 96 -4.11 16.49 13.83
C ASP A 96 -3.01 15.42 13.56
N CYS A 97 -1.80 15.84 13.18
CA CYS A 97 -0.67 14.96 12.92
C CYS A 97 0.23 14.70 14.13
N SER A 98 -0.14 15.19 15.33
CA SER A 98 0.69 15.08 16.54
C SER A 98 0.75 13.67 17.11
N ASP A 99 -0.18 12.80 16.70
CA ASP A 99 -0.17 11.38 17.06
C ASP A 99 0.81 10.55 16.21
N VAL A 100 1.34 11.10 15.10
CA VAL A 100 2.33 10.42 14.27
C VAL A 100 3.69 10.41 14.99
N PRO A 101 4.38 9.25 15.08
CA PRO A 101 5.65 9.19 15.81
C PRO A 101 6.73 10.09 15.24
N ASP A 102 7.58 10.62 16.12
CA ASP A 102 8.68 11.50 15.75
C ASP A 102 9.60 10.88 14.68
N GLY A 103 9.84 11.63 13.62
CA GLY A 103 10.74 11.24 12.52
C GLY A 103 10.09 10.39 11.42
N TRP A 104 8.81 10.03 11.55
CA TRP A 104 8.04 9.42 10.46
C TRP A 104 7.59 10.49 9.47
N GLN A 105 7.57 10.16 8.18
CA GLN A 105 7.06 11.05 7.15
C GLN A 105 5.55 11.22 7.30
N GLN A 106 5.08 12.46 7.40
CA GLN A 106 3.65 12.75 7.55
C GLN A 106 3.04 13.05 6.18
N HIS A 107 1.91 12.42 5.88
CA HIS A 107 1.10 12.66 4.70
C HIS A 107 -0.12 13.49 5.13
N VAL A 108 -0.01 14.81 5.01
CA VAL A 108 -1.11 15.74 5.28
C VAL A 108 -1.95 15.90 4.03
N GLY A 109 -3.23 15.56 4.12
CA GLY A 109 -4.08 15.66 2.93
C GLY A 109 -4.75 17.01 2.75
N ALA A 110 -4.77 17.45 1.49
CA ALA A 110 -5.80 18.32 0.94
C ALA A 110 -6.84 17.42 0.25
N PHE A 111 -7.85 16.99 1.02
CA PHE A 111 -8.93 16.12 0.54
C PHE A 111 -10.02 16.90 -0.22
N ASP A 112 -9.61 17.97 -0.90
CA ASP A 112 -10.51 18.85 -1.64
C ASP A 112 -9.85 19.33 -2.94
N PRO A 113 -10.27 18.77 -4.08
CA PRO A 113 -9.77 19.15 -5.38
C PRO A 113 -10.30 20.51 -5.84
N ASP A 114 -11.36 21.05 -5.22
CA ASP A 114 -11.84 22.41 -5.50
C ASP A 114 -11.06 23.48 -4.75
N ILE A 115 -10.00 23.12 -4.00
CA ILE A 115 -9.11 24.08 -3.32
C ILE A 115 -9.91 24.94 -2.33
N THR A 116 -10.95 24.41 -1.68
CA THR A 116 -11.70 25.21 -0.70
C THR A 116 -11.03 25.22 0.67
N THR A 117 -10.09 24.30 0.91
CA THR A 117 -9.35 24.20 2.17
C THR A 117 -7.86 23.99 1.89
N GLU A 118 -7.02 24.83 2.47
CA GLU A 118 -5.57 24.65 2.52
C GLU A 118 -5.24 23.38 3.31
N PRO A 119 -4.29 22.54 2.85
CA PRO A 119 -3.87 21.37 3.62
C PRO A 119 -3.35 21.77 5.01
N PRO A 120 -3.58 20.96 6.04
CA PRO A 120 -3.08 21.26 7.38
C PRO A 120 -1.55 21.26 7.40
N GLU A 121 -0.97 22.04 8.31
CA GLU A 121 0.47 22.02 8.57
C GLU A 121 0.89 20.64 9.09
N ALA A 122 1.93 20.05 8.50
CA ALA A 122 2.58 18.88 9.06
C ALA A 122 3.40 19.26 10.30
N ASP A 123 3.44 18.40 11.31
CA ASP A 123 4.27 18.63 12.50
C ASP A 123 5.77 18.61 12.12
N GLY A 124 6.52 19.50 12.74
CA GLY A 124 7.87 19.93 12.36
C GLY A 124 8.99 18.93 12.56
N THR A 125 8.71 17.67 12.92
CA THR A 125 9.73 16.75 13.42
C THR A 125 10.35 15.87 12.33
N ALA A 126 9.67 15.65 11.21
CA ALA A 126 10.21 14.92 10.06
C ALA A 126 10.69 15.84 8.93
N SER A 127 11.73 15.40 8.20
CA SER A 127 12.38 16.20 7.15
C SER A 127 11.74 16.06 5.76
N ASP A 128 10.81 15.12 5.58
CA ASP A 128 10.24 14.75 4.29
C ASP A 128 8.72 14.55 4.40
N ASN A 129 7.99 15.59 4.80
CA ASN A 129 6.52 15.54 4.84
C ASN A 129 5.91 15.74 3.45
N TYR A 130 4.75 15.13 3.25
CA TYR A 130 4.03 15.04 1.99
C TYR A 130 2.70 15.77 2.08
N MET A 131 2.38 16.49 1.01
CA MET A 131 1.04 16.97 0.74
C MET A 131 0.31 15.93 -0.11
N THR A 132 -0.76 15.36 0.43
CA THR A 132 -1.54 14.31 -0.24
C THR A 132 -2.74 14.91 -0.98
N PHE A 133 -2.95 14.46 -2.22
CA PHE A 133 -4.08 14.82 -3.08
C PHE A 133 -4.85 13.58 -3.54
N GLY A 134 -6.18 13.70 -3.60
CA GLY A 134 -7.05 12.62 -4.08
C GLY A 134 -7.65 11.80 -2.94
N GLY A 135 -7.90 10.53 -3.20
CA GLY A 135 -8.53 9.59 -2.27
C GLY A 135 -9.98 9.24 -2.57
N SER A 136 -10.45 8.18 -1.90
CA SER A 136 -11.81 7.67 -2.08
C SER A 136 -12.87 8.73 -1.75
N GLY A 137 -13.83 8.92 -2.66
CA GLY A 137 -14.90 9.92 -2.51
C GLY A 137 -14.50 11.37 -2.83
N VAL A 138 -13.25 11.61 -3.25
CA VAL A 138 -12.74 12.94 -3.58
C VAL A 138 -12.96 13.25 -5.08
N GLU A 139 -13.85 14.19 -5.38
CA GLU A 139 -14.28 14.56 -6.75
C GLU A 139 -13.84 15.98 -7.14
N GLY A 140 -13.17 16.16 -8.28
CA GLY A 140 -12.82 17.49 -8.82
C GLY A 140 -11.60 17.48 -9.75
N THR A 141 -10.88 18.59 -9.85
CA THR A 141 -9.64 18.72 -10.68
C THR A 141 -8.44 19.02 -9.79
N LEU A 142 -7.25 18.50 -10.13
CA LEU A 142 -6.04 18.85 -9.39
C LEU A 142 -5.76 20.37 -9.44
N PRO A 143 -5.24 20.96 -8.35
CA PRO A 143 -4.73 22.32 -8.35
C PRO A 143 -3.57 22.47 -9.35
N SER A 144 -3.37 23.67 -9.87
CA SER A 144 -2.20 23.96 -10.72
C SER A 144 -0.89 23.86 -9.92
N ALA A 145 0.23 23.59 -10.60
CA ALA A 145 1.56 23.60 -9.99
C ALA A 145 1.80 24.87 -9.15
N SER A 146 1.51 26.06 -9.70
CA SER A 146 1.69 27.33 -8.99
C SER A 146 0.85 27.47 -7.72
N THR A 147 -0.29 26.78 -7.63
CA THR A 147 -1.10 26.76 -6.41
C THR A 147 -0.43 25.89 -5.36
N ILE A 148 0.00 24.70 -5.74
CA ILE A 148 0.65 23.73 -4.85
C ILE A 148 1.98 24.28 -4.33
N GLU A 149 2.77 24.87 -5.22
CA GLU A 149 4.02 25.56 -4.89
C GLU A 149 3.81 26.68 -3.86
N GLY A 150 2.66 27.35 -3.87
CA GLY A 150 2.31 28.36 -2.89
C GLY A 150 2.06 27.78 -1.50
N TRP A 151 1.60 26.52 -1.41
CA TRP A 151 1.33 25.86 -0.13
C TRP A 151 2.57 25.19 0.50
N PHE A 152 3.60 24.89 -0.28
CA PHE A 152 4.85 24.34 0.27
C PHE A 152 5.46 25.25 1.33
N ASP A 153 5.39 26.57 1.11
CA ASP A 153 5.91 27.57 2.05
C ASP A 153 5.12 27.64 3.36
N ASP A 154 3.81 27.31 3.32
CA ASP A 154 2.88 27.52 4.42
C ASP A 154 2.59 26.24 5.24
N SER A 155 2.81 25.04 4.67
CA SER A 155 2.33 23.77 5.26
C SER A 155 3.40 22.87 5.90
N ASN A 156 4.67 23.33 5.94
CA ASN A 156 5.81 22.48 6.34
C ASN A 156 5.84 21.13 5.57
N THR A 157 5.45 21.18 4.30
CA THR A 157 5.57 20.07 3.36
C THR A 157 6.30 20.53 2.11
N ALA A 158 7.13 19.66 1.55
CA ALA A 158 7.88 19.94 0.33
C ALA A 158 7.82 18.77 -0.67
N ASN A 159 6.97 17.78 -0.40
CA ASN A 159 6.80 16.59 -1.20
C ASN A 159 5.33 16.39 -1.55
N LEU A 160 5.07 15.56 -2.55
CA LEU A 160 3.74 15.30 -3.11
C LEU A 160 3.40 13.84 -2.96
N ASP A 161 2.18 13.54 -2.57
CA ASP A 161 1.61 12.21 -2.67
C ASP A 161 0.26 12.30 -3.40
N PHE A 162 0.08 11.45 -4.40
CA PHE A 162 -1.18 11.37 -5.13
C PHE A 162 -1.86 10.05 -4.79
N ASP A 163 -2.91 10.12 -3.99
CA ASP A 163 -3.78 9.01 -3.71
C ASP A 163 -4.70 8.76 -4.91
N MET A 164 -4.32 7.75 -5.71
CA MET A 164 -4.85 7.40 -7.03
C MET A 164 -6.23 6.74 -6.97
N GLU A 165 -7.08 7.19 -6.05
CA GLU A 165 -8.50 6.87 -5.95
C GLU A 165 -9.37 8.07 -6.36
N GLY A 166 -10.70 7.92 -6.30
CA GLY A 166 -11.65 8.99 -6.61
C GLY A 166 -11.43 9.57 -8.01
N SER A 167 -11.30 10.90 -8.09
CA SER A 167 -11.04 11.63 -9.34
C SER A 167 -9.66 11.35 -9.97
N LEU A 168 -8.70 10.81 -9.20
CA LEU A 168 -7.36 10.48 -9.69
C LEU A 168 -7.23 9.04 -10.18
N ALA A 169 -8.28 8.23 -10.06
CA ALA A 169 -8.27 6.83 -10.47
C ALA A 169 -7.84 6.66 -11.95
N GLY A 170 -6.63 6.12 -12.15
CA GLY A 170 -6.04 5.91 -13.47
C GLY A 170 -5.43 7.16 -14.13
N ALA A 171 -5.37 8.30 -13.45
CA ALA A 171 -4.87 9.57 -13.96
C ALA A 171 -3.34 9.72 -13.91
N PHE A 172 -2.57 8.63 -14.02
CA PHE A 172 -1.11 8.62 -13.85
C PHE A 172 -0.38 9.64 -14.74
N SER A 173 -0.80 9.79 -16.01
CA SER A 173 -0.21 10.78 -16.92
C SER A 173 -0.38 12.21 -16.43
N THR A 174 -1.53 12.52 -15.82
CA THR A 174 -1.86 13.87 -15.34
C THR A 174 -1.02 14.20 -14.12
N VAL A 175 -0.96 13.30 -13.13
CA VAL A 175 -0.14 13.52 -11.91
C VAL A 175 1.36 13.51 -12.22
N ALA A 176 1.80 12.72 -13.22
CA ALA A 176 3.19 12.75 -13.68
C ALA A 176 3.56 14.11 -14.32
N THR A 177 2.69 14.66 -15.16
CA THR A 177 2.91 15.99 -15.76
C THR A 177 2.99 17.08 -14.69
N LEU A 178 2.06 17.04 -13.72
CA LEU A 178 2.06 18.00 -12.62
C LEU A 178 3.32 17.89 -11.74
N THR A 179 3.79 16.67 -11.50
CA THR A 179 5.05 16.41 -10.79
C THR A 179 6.25 17.05 -11.51
N GLU A 180 6.37 16.86 -12.82
CA GLU A 180 7.45 17.44 -13.63
C GLU A 180 7.40 18.98 -13.63
N GLU A 181 6.20 19.57 -13.64
CA GLU A 181 6.02 21.02 -13.53
C GLU A 181 6.51 21.54 -12.17
N ILE A 182 6.10 20.92 -11.06
CA ILE A 182 6.50 21.33 -9.71
C ILE A 182 8.01 21.13 -9.50
N GLN A 183 8.57 20.01 -9.95
CA GLN A 183 10.01 19.72 -9.86
C GLN A 183 10.88 20.66 -10.70
N THR A 184 10.29 21.43 -11.62
CA THR A 184 11.00 22.51 -12.31
C THR A 184 11.32 23.67 -11.35
N SER A 185 10.42 23.98 -10.43
CA SER A 185 10.57 25.05 -9.42
C SER A 185 11.20 24.54 -8.12
N TYR A 186 10.87 23.31 -7.73
CA TYR A 186 11.34 22.62 -6.52
C TYR A 186 12.07 21.32 -6.90
N PRO A 187 13.32 21.39 -7.38
CA PRO A 187 14.03 20.23 -7.92
C PRO A 187 14.32 19.12 -6.91
N ASP A 188 14.22 19.43 -5.61
CA ASP A 188 14.42 18.47 -4.52
C ASP A 188 13.08 17.88 -4.01
N ALA A 189 11.93 18.35 -4.52
CA ALA A 189 10.62 17.83 -4.14
C ALA A 189 10.46 16.39 -4.61
N LYS A 190 10.08 15.50 -3.69
CA LYS A 190 9.79 14.10 -4.00
C LYS A 190 8.32 13.92 -4.36
N ALA A 191 8.05 12.93 -5.20
CA ALA A 191 6.69 12.55 -5.57
C ALA A 191 6.43 11.07 -5.30
N GLN A 192 5.34 10.80 -4.59
CA GLN A 192 4.76 9.49 -4.39
C GLN A 192 3.44 9.38 -5.14
N VAL A 193 3.15 8.18 -5.65
CA VAL A 193 1.79 7.79 -6.00
C VAL A 193 1.37 6.65 -5.10
N THR A 194 0.25 6.82 -4.42
CA THR A 194 -0.38 5.78 -3.63
C THR A 194 -1.51 5.19 -4.45
N CYS A 195 -1.43 3.91 -4.80
CA CYS A 195 -2.34 3.30 -5.78
C CYS A 195 -2.72 1.87 -5.39
N LEU A 196 -3.83 1.39 -5.96
CA LEU A 196 -4.28 0.02 -5.74
C LEU A 196 -3.17 -0.97 -6.14
N VAL A 197 -2.91 -1.99 -5.33
CA VAL A 197 -1.87 -2.98 -5.65
C VAL A 197 -2.10 -3.70 -7.00
N SER A 198 -3.32 -3.66 -7.54
CA SER A 198 -3.63 -4.22 -8.86
C SER A 198 -3.26 -3.34 -10.07
N THR A 199 -2.82 -2.09 -9.87
CA THR A 199 -2.60 -1.12 -10.98
C THR A 199 -1.16 -1.03 -11.48
N TYR A 200 -0.30 -2.02 -11.19
CA TYR A 200 1.12 -1.98 -11.56
C TYR A 200 1.34 -1.69 -13.06
N ASP A 201 0.54 -2.29 -13.95
CA ASP A 201 0.70 -2.14 -15.42
C ASP A 201 0.58 -0.67 -15.86
N SER A 202 -0.24 0.12 -15.16
CA SER A 202 -0.42 1.56 -15.42
C SER A 202 0.66 2.40 -14.75
N ALA A 203 1.05 2.03 -13.52
CA ALA A 203 2.08 2.74 -12.76
C ALA A 203 3.48 2.59 -13.37
N ALA A 204 3.80 1.42 -13.92
CA ALA A 204 5.13 1.09 -14.42
C ALA A 204 5.61 1.95 -15.61
N GLU A 205 4.69 2.61 -16.32
CA GLU A 205 5.03 3.57 -17.38
C GLU A 205 5.71 4.84 -16.82
N TYR A 206 5.46 5.18 -15.56
CA TYR A 206 5.91 6.42 -14.90
C TYR A 206 6.95 6.18 -13.80
N LYS A 207 7.59 5.00 -13.80
CA LYS A 207 8.58 4.58 -12.79
C LYS A 207 9.81 5.48 -12.67
N ASP A 208 10.10 6.26 -13.71
CA ASP A 208 11.21 7.20 -13.76
C ASP A 208 10.79 8.60 -13.29
N THR A 209 9.48 8.87 -13.15
CA THR A 209 8.92 10.15 -12.68
C THR A 209 8.74 10.16 -11.16
N PHE A 210 8.21 9.08 -10.58
CA PHE A 210 7.91 9.02 -9.15
C PHE A 210 9.07 8.44 -8.33
N ASP A 211 9.30 9.00 -7.15
CA ASP A 211 10.28 8.53 -6.17
C ASP A 211 9.77 7.30 -5.43
N TYR A 212 8.49 7.29 -5.08
CA TYR A 212 7.85 6.17 -4.39
C TYR A 212 6.52 5.74 -5.02
N PHE A 213 6.23 4.46 -4.86
CA PHE A 213 4.95 3.82 -5.17
C PHE A 213 4.41 3.21 -3.87
N GLY A 214 3.45 3.90 -3.24
CA GLY A 214 2.66 3.35 -2.16
C GLY A 214 1.66 2.35 -2.71
N ILE A 215 1.84 1.06 -2.42
CA ILE A 215 0.94 0.02 -2.93
C ILE A 215 -0.11 -0.32 -1.87
N MET A 216 -1.35 0.09 -2.10
CA MET A 216 -2.47 -0.20 -1.21
C MET A 216 -2.78 -1.70 -1.25
N ILE A 217 -2.37 -2.37 -0.18
CA ILE A 217 -2.58 -3.81 0.03
C ILE A 217 -3.69 -4.10 1.03
N HIS A 218 -4.45 -3.06 1.39
CA HIS A 218 -5.64 -3.15 2.20
C HIS A 218 -6.89 -3.04 1.32
N GLY A 219 -7.79 -4.03 1.41
CA GLY A 219 -9.20 -3.78 1.13
C GLY A 219 -9.85 -3.13 2.35
N ASP A 220 -11.07 -3.54 2.68
CA ASP A 220 -11.70 -3.19 3.97
C ASP A 220 -11.02 -3.90 5.17
N SER A 221 -10.16 -4.90 4.91
CA SER A 221 -9.44 -5.69 5.91
C SER A 221 -8.30 -6.49 5.25
N MET A 222 -7.29 -6.86 6.04
CA MET A 222 -6.18 -7.75 5.64
C MET A 222 -6.29 -9.18 6.21
N THR A 223 -7.32 -9.49 7.00
CA THR A 223 -7.50 -10.81 7.63
C THR A 223 -8.34 -11.77 6.79
N SER A 224 -9.03 -11.29 5.75
CA SER A 224 -9.93 -12.12 4.95
C SER A 224 -10.09 -11.63 3.49
N GLY A 225 -10.74 -12.46 2.66
CA GLY A 225 -11.06 -12.11 1.27
C GLY A 225 -9.86 -12.15 0.32
N SER A 226 -9.90 -11.31 -0.73
CA SER A 226 -8.85 -11.23 -1.75
C SER A 226 -7.53 -10.64 -1.23
N TYR A 227 -7.56 -9.98 -0.07
CA TYR A 227 -6.42 -9.35 0.58
C TYR A 227 -6.05 -10.05 1.90
N SER A 228 -6.40 -11.32 2.05
CA SER A 228 -6.07 -12.08 3.26
C SER A 228 -4.57 -12.33 3.40
N ILE A 229 -4.09 -12.28 4.64
CA ILE A 229 -2.75 -12.66 5.05
C ILE A 229 -2.90 -13.69 6.19
N PRO A 230 -2.76 -15.01 5.93
CA PRO A 230 -2.84 -16.03 6.98
C PRO A 230 -1.62 -15.98 7.92
N GLU A 231 -1.84 -16.16 9.22
CA GLU A 231 -0.77 -16.16 10.24
C GLU A 231 0.29 -17.23 10.00
N ASP A 232 -0.12 -18.49 9.77
CA ASP A 232 0.80 -19.63 9.61
C ASP A 232 1.63 -19.60 8.31
N ASP A 233 1.09 -19.00 7.26
CA ASP A 233 1.74 -18.87 5.95
C ASP A 233 1.23 -17.62 5.23
N PRO A 234 1.81 -16.44 5.54
CA PRO A 234 1.41 -15.17 4.92
C PRO A 234 1.51 -15.19 3.39
N THR A 235 2.44 -15.98 2.84
CA THR A 235 2.64 -16.11 1.39
C THR A 235 1.60 -16.99 0.70
N SER A 236 0.81 -17.75 1.44
CA SER A 236 -0.35 -18.48 0.91
C SER A 236 -1.59 -17.60 0.75
N GLY A 237 -1.57 -16.38 1.32
CA GLY A 237 -2.66 -15.42 1.30
C GLY A 237 -2.95 -14.80 -0.07
N GLY A 238 -4.10 -14.14 -0.17
CA GLY A 238 -4.54 -13.45 -1.38
C GLY A 238 -3.70 -12.21 -1.73
N THR A 239 -3.11 -11.56 -0.72
CA THR A 239 -2.28 -10.35 -0.88
C THR A 239 -0.94 -10.65 -1.55
N TRP A 240 -0.33 -11.79 -1.24
CA TRP A 240 1.03 -12.12 -1.68
C TRP A 240 1.22 -12.10 -3.21
N PRO A 241 0.35 -12.72 -4.03
CA PRO A 241 0.46 -12.63 -5.49
C PRO A 241 0.56 -11.20 -6.02
N TYR A 242 -0.19 -10.26 -5.43
CA TYR A 242 -0.15 -8.86 -5.86
C TYR A 242 1.18 -8.19 -5.48
N ILE A 243 1.65 -8.35 -4.24
CA ILE A 243 2.96 -7.85 -3.83
C ILE A 243 4.06 -8.45 -4.71
N LYS A 244 3.95 -9.74 -5.03
CA LYS A 244 4.95 -10.44 -5.85
C LYS A 244 4.99 -9.91 -7.28
N ASP A 245 3.86 -9.51 -7.85
CA ASP A 245 3.81 -8.90 -9.18
C ASP A 245 4.54 -7.54 -9.20
N TRP A 246 4.47 -6.75 -8.12
CA TRP A 246 5.26 -5.53 -7.96
C TRP A 246 6.76 -5.80 -7.80
N ILE A 247 7.13 -6.75 -6.94
CA ILE A 247 8.53 -7.19 -6.73
C ILE A 247 9.16 -7.70 -8.03
N ASP A 248 8.38 -8.39 -8.87
CA ASP A 248 8.84 -8.94 -10.16
C ASP A 248 8.71 -7.95 -11.33
N SER A 249 8.27 -6.72 -11.06
CA SER A 249 8.06 -5.69 -12.08
C SER A 249 9.37 -5.04 -12.53
N ASP A 250 9.28 -4.07 -13.44
CA ASP A 250 10.43 -3.27 -13.87
C ASP A 250 10.63 -2.01 -13.01
N ILE A 251 9.84 -1.82 -11.94
CA ILE A 251 10.00 -0.75 -10.94
C ILE A 251 11.08 -1.19 -9.95
N ASP A 252 11.95 -0.28 -9.55
CA ASP A 252 12.97 -0.58 -8.54
C ASP A 252 12.31 -0.86 -7.19
N ASN A 253 12.65 -1.97 -6.55
CA ASN A 253 12.12 -2.36 -5.24
C ASN A 253 12.35 -1.26 -4.19
N SER A 254 13.46 -0.53 -4.28
CA SER A 254 13.77 0.59 -3.38
C SER A 254 12.82 1.78 -3.50
N LYS A 255 11.88 1.76 -4.45
CA LYS A 255 10.77 2.71 -4.61
C LYS A 255 9.43 2.19 -4.11
N ILE A 256 9.31 0.93 -3.71
CA ILE A 256 8.02 0.33 -3.36
C ILE A 256 7.80 0.48 -1.85
N VAL A 257 6.75 1.18 -1.46
CA VAL A 257 6.26 1.32 -0.09
C VAL A 257 5.02 0.44 0.08
N LEU A 258 5.01 -0.41 1.11
CA LEU A 258 3.85 -1.24 1.44
C LEU A 258 2.83 -0.39 2.21
N SER A 259 1.72 -0.01 1.57
CA SER A 259 0.69 0.83 2.18
C SER A 259 -0.37 -0.04 2.85
N LEU A 260 -0.43 0.06 4.19
CA LEU A 260 -1.20 -0.77 5.11
C LEU A 260 -2.37 0.02 5.68
N THR A 261 -3.48 -0.66 6.01
CA THR A 261 -4.47 -0.12 6.94
C THR A 261 -4.15 -0.61 8.34
N THR A 262 -4.31 0.23 9.36
CA THR A 262 -4.23 -0.22 10.76
C THR A 262 -5.44 -1.05 11.18
N THR A 263 -6.59 -0.88 10.51
CA THR A 263 -7.81 -1.62 10.82
C THR A 263 -7.63 -3.12 10.54
N GLY A 264 -7.59 -3.92 11.61
CA GLY A 264 -7.36 -5.37 11.50
C GLY A 264 -5.93 -5.74 11.12
N LEU A 265 -4.98 -4.82 11.31
CA LEU A 265 -3.56 -5.13 11.28
C LEU A 265 -3.20 -5.92 12.55
N GLU A 266 -2.46 -7.01 12.38
CA GLU A 266 -1.99 -7.85 13.47
C GLU A 266 -0.45 -7.87 13.48
N GLY A 267 0.15 -8.11 14.66
CA GLY A 267 1.60 -8.03 14.84
C GLY A 267 2.40 -8.90 13.86
N TYR A 268 1.92 -10.10 13.55
CA TYR A 268 2.62 -10.99 12.60
C TYR A 268 2.61 -10.45 11.17
N MET A 269 1.60 -9.66 10.79
CA MET A 269 1.54 -9.03 9.48
C MET A 269 2.65 -7.99 9.35
N VAL A 270 2.86 -7.17 10.40
CA VAL A 270 3.97 -6.21 10.45
C VAL A 270 5.31 -6.93 10.36
N ASP A 271 5.50 -8.01 11.13
CA ASP A 271 6.72 -8.82 11.06
C ASP A 271 6.95 -9.44 9.68
N TRP A 272 5.88 -9.83 8.99
CA TRP A 272 5.97 -10.33 7.62
C TRP A 272 6.37 -9.22 6.64
N PHE A 273 5.76 -8.04 6.71
CA PHE A 273 6.13 -6.90 5.84
C PHE A 273 7.58 -6.45 6.05
N LYS A 274 8.04 -6.41 7.30
CA LYS A 274 9.45 -6.16 7.64
C LYS A 274 10.37 -7.21 6.99
N GLN A 275 9.99 -8.48 7.01
CA GLN A 275 10.76 -9.52 6.31
C GLN A 275 10.80 -9.27 4.81
N LEU A 276 9.69 -8.87 4.18
CA LEU A 276 9.67 -8.53 2.75
C LEU A 276 10.58 -7.33 2.43
N ILE A 277 10.57 -6.29 3.26
CA ILE A 277 11.46 -5.14 3.12
C ILE A 277 12.92 -5.57 3.14
N ALA A 278 13.32 -6.38 4.12
CA ALA A 278 14.69 -6.86 4.24
C ALA A 278 15.10 -7.85 3.14
N GLU A 279 14.19 -8.74 2.72
CA GLU A 279 14.48 -9.78 1.71
C GLU A 279 14.57 -9.20 0.30
N TYR A 280 13.66 -8.28 -0.04
CA TYR A 280 13.52 -7.77 -1.41
C TYR A 280 14.08 -6.35 -1.59
N GLY A 281 14.51 -5.69 -0.51
CA GLY A 281 15.02 -4.31 -0.56
C GLY A 281 13.92 -3.30 -0.89
N LEU A 282 12.74 -3.46 -0.27
CA LEU A 282 11.63 -2.52 -0.43
C LEU A 282 11.92 -1.21 0.31
N ALA A 283 11.24 -0.12 -0.07
CA ALA A 283 11.46 1.19 0.52
C ALA A 283 11.02 1.28 1.98
N GLY A 284 9.84 0.71 2.30
CA GLY A 284 9.28 0.77 3.65
C GLY A 284 7.79 0.49 3.74
N MET A 285 7.15 1.07 4.76
CA MET A 285 5.71 0.94 5.04
C MET A 285 5.05 2.30 5.19
N SER A 286 3.79 2.40 4.77
CA SER A 286 2.92 3.53 5.11
C SER A 286 1.64 3.05 5.78
N PHE A 287 1.13 3.84 6.72
CA PHE A 287 0.00 3.47 7.56
C PHE A 287 -1.20 4.39 7.35
N TRP A 288 -2.30 3.79 6.93
CA TRP A 288 -3.61 4.38 6.81
C TRP A 288 -4.38 4.22 8.13
N TYR A 289 -5.08 5.28 8.61
CA TYR A 289 -5.77 5.36 9.91
C TYR A 289 -4.87 5.13 11.14
N TRP A 290 -3.80 5.92 11.26
CA TRP A 290 -2.81 5.71 12.33
C TRP A 290 -3.39 5.68 13.76
N ASP A 291 -4.40 6.50 14.05
CA ASP A 291 -5.11 6.52 15.35
C ASP A 291 -5.87 5.24 15.70
N GLN A 292 -6.06 4.35 14.73
CA GLN A 292 -6.72 3.06 14.89
C GLN A 292 -5.72 1.90 15.03
N LEU A 293 -4.42 2.19 15.16
CA LEU A 293 -3.45 1.15 15.46
C LEU A 293 -3.82 0.45 16.78
N ASP A 294 -3.87 -0.87 16.76
CA ASP A 294 -4.13 -1.67 17.95
C ASP A 294 -3.00 -1.50 18.97
N ASP A 295 -3.34 -1.18 20.22
CA ASP A 295 -2.38 -0.95 21.31
C ASP A 295 -1.43 -2.14 21.57
N SER A 296 -1.77 -3.35 21.09
CA SER A 296 -0.87 -4.51 21.15
C SER A 296 0.33 -4.41 20.21
N ILE A 297 0.26 -3.58 19.17
CA ILE A 297 1.35 -3.34 18.23
C ILE A 297 2.12 -2.09 18.67
N SER A 298 3.23 -2.27 19.37
CA SER A 298 4.04 -1.13 19.81
C SER A 298 4.73 -0.40 18.66
N ILE A 299 4.82 0.93 18.73
CA ILE A 299 5.59 1.75 17.76
C ILE A 299 7.03 1.24 17.61
N THR A 300 7.68 0.90 18.73
CA THR A 300 9.06 0.39 18.73
C THR A 300 9.23 -0.88 17.89
N CYS A 301 8.23 -1.78 17.88
CA CYS A 301 8.31 -2.97 17.04
C CYS A 301 8.17 -2.60 15.55
N ILE A 302 7.39 -1.56 15.21
CA ILE A 302 7.26 -1.08 13.82
C ILE A 302 8.54 -0.39 13.37
N GLU A 303 9.25 0.32 14.25
CA GLU A 303 10.46 1.08 13.91
C GLU A 303 11.72 0.22 13.82
N ASP A 304 11.91 -0.69 14.79
CA ASP A 304 13.10 -1.51 14.86
C ASP A 304 12.91 -2.79 14.06
N GLN A 305 13.56 -2.89 12.90
CA GLN A 305 13.61 -4.10 12.06
C GLN A 305 13.85 -5.41 12.84
N GLY A 306 14.58 -5.36 13.96
CA GLY A 306 14.91 -6.53 14.79
C GLY A 306 13.89 -6.88 15.88
N THR A 307 12.99 -5.97 16.24
CA THR A 307 11.98 -6.19 17.28
C THR A 307 10.73 -6.81 16.67
N GLN A 308 10.25 -7.93 17.22
CA GLN A 308 9.02 -8.57 16.74
C GLN A 308 7.78 -7.82 17.21
N CYS A 309 6.81 -7.66 16.32
CA CYS A 309 5.50 -7.10 16.61
C CYS A 309 4.49 -8.16 17.02
N ASP A 310 4.65 -9.40 16.52
CA ASP A 310 3.91 -10.53 17.05
C ASP A 310 4.53 -10.96 18.38
N THR A 311 4.32 -10.14 19.41
CA THR A 311 4.37 -10.67 20.76
C THR A 311 3.09 -11.44 20.94
N SER A 312 3.01 -12.63 20.35
CA SER A 312 1.98 -13.58 20.73
C SER A 312 1.90 -13.51 22.25
N ASP A 313 0.74 -13.12 22.78
CA ASP A 313 0.48 -13.07 24.21
C ASP A 313 0.45 -14.52 24.79
N SER A 314 1.11 -15.46 24.10
CA SER A 314 1.55 -16.77 24.55
C SER A 314 2.73 -16.68 25.53
N PHE A 315 3.41 -15.53 25.64
CA PHE A 315 4.56 -15.32 26.54
C PHE A 315 4.49 -14.12 27.48
N LYS A 316 3.30 -13.78 28.01
CA LYS A 316 3.28 -13.39 29.42
C LYS A 316 3.74 -14.60 30.23
N CYS A 317 5.04 -14.70 30.46
CA CYS A 317 5.59 -15.62 31.43
C CYS A 317 4.94 -15.24 32.77
N SER A 318 3.85 -15.93 33.12
CA SER A 318 3.19 -15.76 34.41
C SER A 318 4.04 -16.36 35.53
N ALA A 319 5.20 -16.94 35.22
CA ALA A 319 6.13 -17.45 36.21
C ALA A 319 7.00 -16.33 36.79
N THR A 320 6.96 -16.17 38.11
CA THR A 320 7.95 -15.36 38.86
C THR A 320 8.85 -16.28 39.66
N CYS A 321 10.11 -15.89 39.85
CA CYS A 321 11.02 -16.63 40.72
C CYS A 321 10.71 -16.34 42.18
N ASN A 322 10.36 -17.38 42.93
CA ASN A 322 10.23 -17.26 44.37
C ASN A 322 11.63 -17.38 44.99
N GLY A 323 12.15 -16.29 45.57
CA GLY A 323 13.33 -16.33 46.44
C GLY A 323 14.65 -15.72 45.93
N GLY A 324 14.72 -15.03 44.78
CA GLY A 324 15.98 -14.41 44.34
C GLY A 324 15.91 -13.66 43.00
N SER A 325 17.03 -13.04 42.61
CA SER A 325 17.22 -12.43 41.29
C SER A 325 17.40 -13.53 40.24
N ALA A 326 16.64 -13.49 39.14
CA ALA A 326 16.75 -14.48 38.07
C ALA A 326 18.01 -14.21 37.21
N ASP A 327 18.84 -15.23 37.00
CA ASP A 327 20.01 -15.19 36.09
C ASP A 327 19.65 -15.46 34.61
N GLY A 328 18.37 -15.35 34.24
CA GLY A 328 17.91 -15.46 32.85
C GLY A 328 16.39 -15.62 32.71
N TYR A 329 15.85 -15.25 31.55
CA TYR A 329 14.49 -15.53 31.12
C TYR A 329 14.54 -16.62 30.06
N CYS A 330 13.80 -17.71 30.22
CA CYS A 330 13.52 -18.63 29.13
C CYS A 330 12.03 -18.91 29.09
N CYS A 331 11.47 -18.69 27.91
CA CYS A 331 10.05 -18.77 27.67
C CYS A 331 9.70 -20.06 26.94
N ASP A 332 10.61 -20.65 26.14
CA ASP A 332 10.31 -21.89 25.41
C ASP A 332 11.00 -23.15 25.94
N THR A 333 10.35 -24.30 25.75
CA THR A 333 10.88 -25.65 26.06
C THR A 333 12.19 -25.96 25.30
N GLY A 334 12.53 -25.17 24.28
CA GLY A 334 13.73 -25.27 23.46
C GLY A 334 14.85 -24.28 23.79
N ASP A 335 14.60 -23.28 24.64
CA ASP A 335 15.57 -22.20 24.88
C ASP A 335 16.78 -22.65 25.70
N MET A 336 17.91 -21.97 25.45
CA MET A 336 19.21 -22.20 26.09
C MET A 336 19.54 -21.05 27.05
N THR A 337 19.75 -21.38 28.33
CA THR A 337 20.33 -20.46 29.33
C THR A 337 21.84 -20.68 29.46
N SER A 338 22.50 -19.84 30.28
CA SER A 338 23.88 -20.06 30.75
C SER A 338 24.06 -21.34 31.59
N VAL A 339 22.95 -21.94 32.09
CA VAL A 339 22.94 -23.13 32.96
C VAL A 339 22.42 -24.40 32.27
N GLY A 340 21.85 -24.32 31.07
CA GLY A 340 21.37 -25.46 30.30
C GLY A 340 20.13 -25.16 29.46
N ASN A 341 19.62 -26.17 28.73
CA ASN A 341 18.38 -26.01 27.97
C ASN A 341 17.15 -26.33 28.84
N CYS A 342 16.03 -25.69 28.56
CA CYS A 342 14.82 -25.84 29.39
C CYS A 342 14.25 -27.26 29.37
N SER A 343 14.38 -27.98 28.26
CA SER A 343 13.89 -29.37 28.12
C SER A 343 14.66 -30.40 28.96
N THR A 344 15.94 -30.19 29.28
CA THR A 344 16.71 -31.08 30.17
C THR A 344 16.56 -30.75 31.64
N LEU A 345 16.16 -29.51 31.96
CA LEU A 345 15.92 -29.06 33.33
C LEU A 345 14.50 -29.40 33.84
N GLY A 346 13.60 -29.83 32.95
CA GLY A 346 12.33 -30.48 33.33
C GLY A 346 11.28 -29.57 33.98
N GLN A 347 11.44 -28.24 33.88
CA GLN A 347 10.48 -27.25 34.37
C GLN A 347 10.36 -26.11 33.36
N GLU A 348 9.11 -25.72 33.05
CA GLU A 348 8.82 -24.48 32.32
C GLU A 348 9.15 -23.28 33.23
N GLY A 349 9.98 -22.37 32.72
CA GLY A 349 10.57 -21.26 33.47
C GLY A 349 11.88 -21.66 34.15
N CYS A 350 12.98 -20.98 33.82
CA CYS A 350 14.25 -21.15 34.52
C CYS A 350 14.46 -20.03 35.54
N CYS A 351 14.45 -20.37 36.83
CA CYS A 351 15.07 -19.56 37.88
C CYS A 351 16.48 -20.11 38.13
N GLY A 352 17.50 -19.34 37.76
CA GLY A 352 18.90 -19.67 38.01
C GLY A 352 19.27 -19.48 39.48
N GLY A 353 19.12 -20.53 40.29
CA GLY A 353 19.68 -20.62 41.63
C GLY A 353 20.26 -22.00 41.86
N THR A 354 21.48 -22.09 42.39
CA THR A 354 22.08 -23.40 42.78
C THR A 354 21.55 -23.90 44.12
N ASP A 355 20.75 -23.10 44.82
CA ASP A 355 20.07 -23.51 46.03
C ASP A 355 18.70 -24.16 45.73
N SER A 356 18.33 -25.13 46.56
CA SER A 356 17.06 -25.86 46.43
C SER A 356 15.83 -25.02 46.83
N THR A 357 15.99 -23.71 47.01
CA THR A 357 14.96 -22.79 47.49
C THR A 357 14.41 -21.89 46.40
N THR A 358 15.10 -21.78 45.27
CA THR A 358 14.67 -20.98 44.13
C THR A 358 13.92 -21.86 43.12
N TYR A 359 12.64 -21.58 42.88
CA TYR A 359 11.82 -22.32 41.90
C TYR A 359 10.83 -21.39 41.20
N CYS A 360 10.40 -21.78 39.99
CA CYS A 360 9.37 -21.06 39.25
C CYS A 360 7.99 -21.28 39.90
N GLN A 361 7.29 -20.18 40.17
CA GLN A 361 5.91 -20.17 40.63
C GLN A 361 5.06 -19.48 39.56
N LEU A 362 4.01 -20.16 39.08
CA LEU A 362 2.95 -19.50 38.33
C LEU A 362 2.26 -18.48 39.24
N VAL A 363 2.17 -17.23 38.78
CA VAL A 363 1.40 -16.17 39.40
C VAL A 363 -0.07 -16.52 39.18
N SER A 364 -0.74 -16.86 40.28
CA SER A 364 -2.19 -17.13 40.34
C SER A 364 -3.02 -15.87 40.25
#